data_AF-A0A285EFK0-F1
#
_entry.id   AF-A0A285EFK0-F1
#
_cell.length_a   1.000
_cell.length_b   1.000
_cell.length_c   1.000
_cell.angle_alpha   90.00
_cell.angle_beta   90.00
_cell.angle_gamma   90.00
#
_symmetry.space_group_name_H-M   'P 1'
#
loop_
_entity.id
_entity.type
_entity.pdbx_description
1 polymer ?
#
loop_
_entity_poly.entity_id
_entity_poly.type
_entity_poly.pdbx_seq_one_letter_code
_entity_poly.pdbx_strand_id
1 'polypeptide(L)'
;MYTDPPVSSVLGELVVELLPVHEVSAGAQGTAPYPVARPGGDALAVAVAPGRLGALVRLVARLGTGPRVDVVDTVGAGDSLAAGIATHAAHAALQELSDEQLLAIVDDSALVAVLDCTRVSAGPPTREELAAARR
;
A
#
# COMPACT_ATOMS: atom_id res chain seq x y z
N MET A 1 -37.50 -2.71 -0.96
CA MET A 1 -36.12 -3.12 -0.68
C MET A 1 -35.22 -1.99 -1.15
N TYR A 2 -34.61 -1.25 -0.24
CA TYR A 2 -33.54 -0.31 -0.58
C TYR A 2 -32.26 -1.14 -0.63
N THR A 3 -31.78 -1.44 -1.83
CA THR A 3 -30.44 -2.00 -2.00
C THR A 3 -29.47 -0.87 -1.70
N ASP A 4 -28.55 -1.08 -0.77
CA ASP A 4 -27.49 -0.11 -0.51
C ASP A 4 -26.79 0.25 -1.83
N PRO A 5 -26.41 1.53 -2.01
CA PRO A 5 -25.68 1.96 -3.20
C PRO A 5 -24.39 1.15 -3.35
N PRO A 6 -23.99 0.77 -4.57
CA PRO A 6 -22.76 0.01 -4.80
C PRO A 6 -21.55 0.79 -4.28
N VAL A 7 -20.72 0.16 -3.45
CA VAL A 7 -19.49 0.73 -2.89
C VAL A 7 -18.28 0.14 -3.59
N SER A 8 -17.39 0.98 -4.10
CA SER A 8 -16.10 0.54 -4.63
C SER A 8 -15.07 0.42 -3.50
N SER A 9 -14.50 -0.76 -3.33
CA SER A 9 -13.35 -1.00 -2.44
C SER A 9 -12.08 -1.09 -3.27
N VAL A 10 -11.04 -0.36 -2.86
CA VAL A 10 -9.75 -0.32 -3.53
C VAL A 10 -8.69 -0.89 -2.60
N LEU A 11 -7.86 -1.79 -3.12
CA LEU A 11 -6.74 -2.42 -2.42
C LEU A 11 -5.46 -2.16 -3.20
N GLY A 12 -4.39 -1.82 -2.50
CA GLY A 12 -3.07 -1.55 -3.07
C GLY A 12 -2.21 -0.80 -2.08
N GLU A 13 -1.09 -0.25 -2.54
CA GLU A 13 -0.24 0.55 -1.67
C GLU A 13 -0.80 1.95 -1.42
N LEU A 14 -0.58 2.42 -0.19
CA LEU A 14 -0.71 3.81 0.19
C LEU A 14 0.69 4.32 0.55
N VAL A 15 1.21 5.26 -0.23
CA VAL A 15 2.50 5.89 0.04
C VAL A 15 2.25 7.21 0.75
N VAL A 16 3.05 7.54 1.76
CA VAL A 16 3.08 8.90 2.32
C VAL A 16 4.30 9.60 1.76
N GLU A 17 4.08 10.53 0.82
CA GLU A 17 5.14 11.33 0.25
C GLU A 17 5.46 12.51 1.17
N LEU A 18 6.74 12.70 1.48
CA LEU A 18 7.24 13.87 2.20
C LEU A 18 7.68 14.92 1.18
N LEU A 19 6.79 15.85 0.86
CA LEU A 19 7.08 16.89 -0.14
C LEU A 19 7.64 18.15 0.53
N PRO A 20 8.72 18.75 -0.02
CA PRO A 20 9.24 20.01 0.50
C PRO A 20 8.26 21.15 0.22
N VAL A 21 8.02 22.01 1.22
CA VAL A 21 7.24 23.24 1.05
C VAL A 21 8.20 24.38 0.73
N HIS A 22 8.12 24.89 -0.50
CA HIS A 22 8.97 25.99 -0.98
C HIS A 22 8.47 27.39 -0.54
N GLU A 23 7.31 27.48 0.10
CA GLU A 23 6.69 28.77 0.49
C GLU A 23 7.17 29.32 1.85
N VAL A 24 7.87 28.53 2.65
CA VAL A 24 8.49 29.03 3.89
C VAL A 24 9.93 29.40 3.58
N SER A 25 10.21 30.70 3.42
CA SER A 25 11.57 31.20 3.36
C SER A 25 12.32 30.65 4.58
N ALA A 26 13.45 29.98 4.36
CA ALA A 26 14.28 29.50 5.45
C ALA A 26 14.47 30.67 6.42
N GLY A 27 14.00 30.52 7.66
CA GLY A 27 14.17 31.56 8.68
C GLY A 27 15.66 31.94 8.80
N ALA A 28 15.96 32.99 9.55
CA ALA A 28 17.31 33.58 9.67
C ALA A 28 18.47 32.60 9.97
N GLN A 29 18.18 31.34 10.32
CA GLN A 29 19.10 30.25 10.60
C GLN A 29 19.21 29.16 9.51
N GLY A 30 18.57 29.29 8.35
CA GLY A 30 18.79 28.36 7.22
C GLY A 30 18.27 26.93 7.44
N THR A 31 17.21 26.73 8.23
CA THR A 31 16.63 25.39 8.46
C THR A 31 15.99 24.86 7.17
N ALA A 32 16.34 23.63 6.79
CA ALA A 32 15.78 22.91 5.63
C ALA A 32 14.23 23.01 5.59
N PRO A 33 13.62 23.02 4.38
CA PRO A 33 12.16 23.14 4.26
C PRO A 33 11.47 22.06 5.08
N TYR A 34 10.45 22.47 5.84
CA TYR A 34 9.63 21.53 6.61
C TYR A 34 8.90 20.61 5.61
N PRO A 35 9.12 19.28 5.66
CA PRO A 35 8.41 18.36 4.79
C PRO A 35 6.94 18.27 5.22
N VAL A 36 6.03 18.37 4.26
CA VAL A 36 4.60 18.08 4.49
C VAL A 36 4.30 16.69 3.98
N ALA A 37 3.75 15.85 4.86
CA ALA A 37 3.23 14.54 4.51
C ALA A 37 1.98 14.69 3.64
N ARG A 38 2.04 14.14 2.42
CA ARG A 38 0.87 14.00 1.55
C ARG A 38 0.61 12.52 1.29
N PRO A 39 -0.61 12.03 1.55
CA PRO A 39 -0.96 10.68 1.14
C PRO A 39 -1.01 10.60 -0.39
N GLY A 40 -0.48 9.52 -0.94
CA GLY A 40 -0.30 9.24 -2.36
C GLY A 40 -0.34 7.73 -2.62
N GLY A 41 0.18 7.30 -3.77
CA GLY A 41 0.16 5.91 -4.20
C GLY A 41 -1.08 5.52 -4.99
N ASP A 42 -0.97 4.42 -5.73
CA ASP A 42 -1.93 4.01 -6.75
C ASP A 42 -3.32 3.73 -6.17
N ALA A 43 -3.42 3.13 -4.98
CA ALA A 43 -4.70 2.83 -4.36
C ALA A 43 -5.48 4.10 -4.00
N LEU A 44 -4.78 5.14 -3.52
CA LEU A 44 -5.42 6.42 -3.21
C LEU A 44 -5.85 7.13 -4.48
N ALA A 45 -5.03 7.14 -5.53
CA ALA A 45 -5.38 7.74 -6.81
C ALA A 45 -6.63 7.07 -7.42
N VAL A 46 -6.66 5.73 -7.40
CA VAL A 46 -7.79 4.92 -7.88
C VAL A 46 -9.03 5.12 -7.03
N ALA A 47 -8.92 5.36 -5.72
CA ALA A 47 -10.05 5.67 -4.86
C ALA A 47 -10.59 7.09 -5.08
N VAL A 48 -9.71 8.08 -5.24
CA VAL A 48 -10.10 9.49 -5.38
C VAL A 48 -10.83 9.77 -6.70
N ALA A 49 -10.41 9.15 -7.80
CA ALA A 49 -11.00 9.39 -9.11
C ALA A 49 -12.53 9.13 -9.17
N PRO A 50 -13.06 7.95 -8.81
CA PRO A 50 -14.51 7.69 -8.76
C PRO A 50 -15.21 8.51 -7.67
N GLY A 51 -14.56 8.79 -6.54
CA GLY A 51 -15.09 9.67 -5.50
C GLY A 51 -15.37 11.08 -6.01
N ARG A 52 -14.46 11.63 -6.84
CA ARG A 52 -14.67 12.93 -7.51
C ARG A 52 -15.80 12.92 -8.54
N LEU A 53 -16.17 11.74 -9.05
CA LEU A 53 -17.31 11.55 -9.96
C LEU A 53 -18.62 11.27 -9.20
N GLY A 54 -18.62 11.33 -7.86
CA GLY A 54 -19.81 11.16 -7.03
C GLY A 54 -20.09 9.72 -6.59
N ALA A 55 -19.18 8.77 -6.83
CA ALA A 55 -19.31 7.41 -6.32
C ALA A 55 -19.02 7.36 -4.82
N LEU A 56 -19.69 6.44 -4.11
CA LEU A 56 -19.30 6.10 -2.74
C LEU A 56 -18.06 5.21 -2.77
N VAL A 57 -16.97 5.72 -2.21
CA VAL A 57 -15.69 5.03 -2.16
C VAL A 57 -15.30 4.79 -0.72
N ARG A 58 -14.91 3.55 -0.43
CA ARG A 58 -14.33 3.17 0.86
C ARG A 58 -12.85 2.86 0.65
N LEU A 59 -11.98 3.72 1.18
CA LEU A 59 -10.55 3.45 1.27
C LEU A 59 -10.23 2.92 2.66
N VAL A 60 -9.69 1.71 2.71
CA VAL A 60 -9.18 1.11 3.95
C VAL A 60 -7.66 1.07 3.82
N ALA A 61 -6.97 1.69 4.77
CA ALA A 61 -5.52 1.66 4.84
C ALA A 61 -5.10 1.13 6.22
N ARG A 62 -4.08 0.28 6.23
CA ARG A 62 -3.51 -0.30 7.44
C ARG A 62 -2.00 -0.23 7.33
N LEU A 63 -1.34 0.12 8.44
CA LEU A 63 0.08 -0.12 8.56
C LEU A 63 0.27 -1.62 8.84
N GLY A 64 0.88 -2.34 7.91
CA GLY A 64 1.10 -3.78 8.05
C GLY A 64 1.88 -4.09 9.35
N THR A 65 1.53 -5.19 10.01
CA THR A 65 2.25 -5.69 11.20
C THR A 65 3.37 -6.67 10.84
N GLY A 66 3.84 -6.62 9.60
CA GLY A 66 4.90 -7.48 9.09
C GLY A 66 6.22 -7.32 9.85
N PRO A 67 7.18 -8.23 9.64
CA PRO A 67 8.45 -8.20 10.33
C PRO A 67 9.20 -6.89 10.04
N ARG A 68 9.89 -6.39 11.06
CA ARG A 68 10.90 -5.34 10.83
C ARG A 68 12.10 -5.99 10.16
N VAL A 69 12.52 -5.43 9.04
CA VAL A 69 13.69 -5.89 8.29
C VAL A 69 14.71 -4.77 8.17
N ASP A 70 15.96 -5.17 7.98
CA ASP A 70 17.00 -4.23 7.55
C ASP A 70 16.74 -3.88 6.08
N VAL A 71 16.26 -2.66 5.84
CA VAL A 71 15.92 -2.17 4.50
C VAL A 71 17.22 -1.88 3.74
N VAL A 72 17.38 -2.53 2.58
CA VAL A 72 18.49 -2.36 1.65
C VAL A 72 18.10 -1.43 0.50
N ASP A 73 16.93 -1.67 -0.09
CA ASP A 73 16.35 -0.90 -1.18
C ASP A 73 14.82 -0.95 -1.05
N THR A 74 14.08 -0.05 -1.68
CA THR A 74 12.61 -0.10 -1.75
C THR A 74 12.09 -0.19 -3.18
N VAL A 75 12.98 -0.18 -4.18
CA VAL A 75 12.61 -0.37 -5.58
C VAL A 75 11.93 -1.73 -5.75
N GLY A 76 10.72 -1.72 -6.34
CA GLY A 76 9.94 -2.93 -6.59
C GLY A 76 8.97 -3.33 -5.46
N ALA A 77 9.07 -2.73 -4.27
CA ALA A 77 8.22 -3.08 -3.14
C ALA A 77 6.71 -2.92 -3.44
N GLY A 78 6.33 -1.86 -4.17
CA GLY A 78 4.95 -1.62 -4.60
C GLY A 78 4.45 -2.65 -5.60
N ASP A 79 5.28 -3.01 -6.59
CA ASP A 79 4.97 -4.06 -7.57
C ASP A 79 4.85 -5.43 -6.89
N SER A 80 5.72 -5.71 -5.92
CA SER A 80 5.70 -6.92 -5.09
C SER A 80 4.43 -7.01 -4.23
N LEU A 81 3.98 -5.90 -3.64
CA LEU A 81 2.69 -5.82 -2.95
C LEU A 81 1.53 -6.11 -3.91
N ALA A 82 1.50 -5.43 -5.06
CA ALA A 82 0.46 -5.59 -6.07
C ALA A 82 0.40 -7.03 -6.61
N ALA A 83 1.55 -7.65 -6.85
CA ALA A 83 1.66 -9.05 -7.26
C ALA A 83 1.14 -10.01 -6.17
N GLY A 84 1.39 -9.72 -4.89
CA GLY A 84 0.81 -10.46 -3.76
C GLY A 84 -0.72 -10.39 -3.77
N ILE A 85 -1.28 -9.19 -3.88
CA ILE A 85 -2.73 -8.97 -3.92
C ILE A 85 -3.36 -9.67 -5.13
N ALA A 86 -2.75 -9.51 -6.31
CA ALA A 86 -3.23 -10.13 -7.55
C ALA A 86 -3.20 -11.66 -7.47
N THR A 87 -2.19 -12.23 -6.82
CA THR A 87 -2.12 -13.67 -6.58
C THR A 87 -3.32 -14.15 -5.77
N HIS A 88 -3.72 -13.45 -4.71
CA HIS A 88 -4.91 -13.81 -3.93
C HIS A 88 -6.21 -13.58 -4.71
N ALA A 89 -6.31 -12.45 -5.43
CA ALA A 89 -7.48 -12.11 -6.23
C ALA A 89 -7.74 -13.09 -7.38
N ALA A 90 -6.70 -13.71 -7.93
CA ALA A 90 -6.85 -14.75 -8.94
C ALA A 90 -7.51 -16.03 -8.39
N HIS A 91 -7.47 -16.24 -7.07
CA HIS A 91 -7.97 -17.44 -6.40
C HIS A 91 -9.27 -17.20 -5.61
N ALA A 92 -9.76 -15.97 -5.52
CA ALA A 92 -10.94 -15.63 -4.74
C ALA A 92 -11.75 -14.48 -5.35
N ALA A 93 -13.08 -14.56 -5.27
CA ALA A 93 -13.94 -13.41 -5.55
C ALA A 93 -13.79 -12.38 -4.42
N LEU A 94 -12.97 -11.34 -4.63
CA LEU A 94 -12.67 -10.33 -3.59
C LEU A 94 -13.92 -9.70 -2.95
N GLN A 95 -15.02 -9.62 -3.70
CA GLN A 95 -16.29 -9.06 -3.23
C GLN A 95 -16.99 -9.94 -2.17
N GLU A 96 -16.64 -11.21 -2.08
CA GLU A 96 -17.22 -12.18 -1.15
C GLU A 96 -16.38 -12.35 0.12
N LEU A 97 -15.20 -11.72 0.17
CA LEU A 97 -14.30 -11.82 1.30
C LEU A 97 -14.77 -10.93 2.45
N SER A 98 -14.74 -11.49 3.65
CA SER A 98 -14.86 -10.70 4.88
C SER A 98 -13.67 -9.75 5.04
N ASP A 99 -13.86 -8.69 5.83
CA ASP A 99 -12.79 -7.75 6.15
C ASP A 99 -11.56 -8.47 6.75
N GLU A 100 -11.76 -9.50 7.58
CA GLU A 100 -10.67 -10.33 8.13
C GLU A 100 -9.86 -11.04 7.05
N GLN A 101 -10.53 -11.61 6.04
CA GLN A 101 -9.87 -12.28 4.92
C GLN A 101 -9.14 -11.28 4.01
N LEU A 102 -9.73 -10.11 3.79
CA LEU A 102 -9.07 -9.04 3.05
C LEU A 102 -7.82 -8.54 3.78
N LEU A 103 -7.90 -8.39 5.10
CA LEU A 103 -6.76 -8.01 5.92
C LEU A 103 -5.64 -9.06 5.87
N ALA A 104 -5.99 -10.35 5.93
CA ALA A 104 -5.00 -11.43 5.80
C ALA A 104 -4.29 -11.42 4.44
N ILE A 105 -5.00 -11.11 3.35
CA ILE A 105 -4.42 -10.94 2.01
C ILE A 105 -3.46 -9.75 1.99
N VAL A 106 -3.84 -8.62 2.59
CA VAL A 106 -3.00 -7.42 2.66
C VAL A 106 -1.75 -7.69 3.48
N ASP A 107 -1.87 -8.34 4.65
CA ASP A 107 -0.72 -8.67 5.50
C ASP A 107 0.24 -9.64 4.78
N ASP A 108 -0.30 -10.63 4.05
CA ASP A 108 0.53 -11.56 3.27
C ASP A 108 1.23 -10.88 2.09
N SER A 109 0.52 -10.00 1.38
CA SER A 109 1.10 -9.23 0.28
C SER A 109 2.16 -8.25 0.78
N ALA A 110 1.95 -7.66 1.96
CA ALA A 110 2.92 -6.77 2.60
C ALA A 110 4.20 -7.53 2.98
N LEU A 111 4.10 -8.81 3.37
CA LEU A 111 5.28 -9.63 3.62
C LEU A 111 6.12 -9.83 2.35
N VAL A 112 5.48 -10.01 1.18
CA VAL A 112 6.19 -10.09 -0.11
C VAL A 112 6.98 -8.80 -0.36
N ALA A 113 6.34 -7.64 -0.19
CA ALA A 113 6.97 -6.34 -0.36
C ALA A 113 8.12 -6.10 0.64
N VAL A 114 7.91 -6.45 1.91
CA VAL A 114 8.94 -6.31 2.96
C VAL A 114 10.16 -7.18 2.67
N LEU A 115 9.98 -8.39 2.16
CA LEU A 115 11.09 -9.26 1.79
C LEU A 115 11.85 -8.72 0.57
N ASP A 116 11.17 -8.14 -0.40
CA ASP A 116 11.80 -7.49 -1.56
C ASP A 116 12.75 -6.37 -1.10
N CYS A 117 12.33 -5.59 -0.09
CA CYS A 117 13.13 -4.50 0.48
C CYS A 117 14.47 -4.92 1.12
N THR A 118 14.72 -6.22 1.28
CA THR A 118 15.97 -6.75 1.87
C THR A 118 17.08 -6.99 0.85
N ARG A 119 16.84 -6.66 -0.42
CA ARG A 119 17.77 -6.86 -1.53
C ARG A 119 17.95 -5.56 -2.33
N VAL A 120 19.00 -5.51 -3.15
CA VAL A 120 19.24 -4.37 -4.06
C VAL A 120 18.37 -4.55 -5.29
N SER A 121 17.68 -3.47 -5.70
CA SER A 121 16.73 -3.46 -6.82
C SER A 121 15.55 -4.42 -6.62
N ALA A 122 14.60 -4.39 -7.57
CA ALA A 122 13.45 -5.29 -7.55
C ALA A 122 13.90 -6.76 -7.66
N GLY A 123 13.59 -7.54 -6.63
CA GLY A 123 13.95 -8.94 -6.46
C GLY A 123 12.92 -9.66 -5.57
N PRO A 124 11.65 -9.81 -6.03
CA PRO A 124 10.58 -10.39 -5.24
C PRO A 124 10.94 -11.79 -4.72
N PRO A 125 10.49 -12.15 -3.50
CA PRO A 125 10.84 -13.43 -2.88
C PRO A 125 10.24 -14.60 -3.66
N THR A 126 10.96 -15.72 -3.66
CA THR A 126 10.43 -17.01 -4.05
C THR A 126 9.35 -17.50 -3.06
N ARG A 127 8.54 -18.48 -3.48
CA ARG A 127 7.55 -19.11 -2.59
C ARG A 127 8.19 -19.77 -1.37
N GLU A 128 9.39 -20.32 -1.51
CA GLU A 128 10.11 -20.97 -0.42
C GLU A 128 10.58 -19.96 0.62
N GLU A 129 11.11 -18.83 0.18
CA GLU A 129 11.50 -17.72 1.06
C GLU A 129 10.29 -17.14 1.80
N LEU A 130 9.17 -16.95 1.09
CA LEU A 130 7.93 -16.48 1.71
C LEU A 130 7.41 -17.48 2.75
N ALA A 131 7.40 -18.78 2.44
CA ALA A 131 7.02 -19.82 3.39
C ALA A 131 7.96 -19.89 4.60
N ALA A 132 9.26 -19.61 4.42
CA ALA A 132 10.22 -19.54 5.51
C ALA A 132 9.97 -18.33 6.42
N ALA A 133 9.59 -17.19 5.87
CA ALA A 133 9.32 -15.96 6.62
C ALA A 133 8.00 -15.99 7.41
N ARG A 134 7.07 -16.89 7.09
CA ARG A 134 5.80 -17.08 7.82
C ARG A 134 5.91 -17.99 9.06
N ARG A 135 7.04 -18.68 9.24
CA ARG A 135 7.28 -19.60 10.36
C ARG A 135 7.82 -18.86 11.58
#